data_AF-A0AAP0KXV8-F1
#
_entry.id   AF-A0AAP0KXV8-F1
#
_cell.length_a   1.000
_cell.length_b   1.000
_cell.length_c   1.000
_cell.angle_alpha   90.00
_cell.angle_beta   90.00
_cell.angle_gamma   90.00
#
_symmetry.space_group_name_H-M   'P 1'
#
loop_
_entity.id
_entity.type
_entity.pdbx_description
1 polymer ?
#
loop_
_entity_poly.entity_id
_entity_poly.type
_entity_poly.pdbx_seq_one_letter_code
_entity_poly.pdbx_strand_id
1 'polypeptide(L)'
;MVLLMSLKAGGIGLNLTAASNIFLMDPWWNPAVEEQAVMRIHRIGQKRTVSVRRFIVKDTVEERMQQVQARKQCKIEGALTDGEVRTDRIEEQKMLFR
;
A
#
# COMPACT_ATOMS: atom_id res chain seq x y z
N MET A 1 16.16 16.09 -9.00
CA MET A 1 16.56 15.51 -7.69
C MET A 1 15.73 14.25 -7.46
N VAL A 2 16.35 13.19 -6.95
CA VAL A 2 15.69 11.92 -6.64
C VAL A 2 15.95 11.62 -5.17
N LEU A 3 14.92 11.18 -4.46
CA LEU A 3 15.00 10.76 -3.06
C LEU A 3 14.59 9.30 -2.98
N LEU A 4 15.50 8.45 -2.48
CA LEU A 4 15.21 7.06 -2.19
C LEU A 4 14.92 6.93 -0.69
N MET A 5 13.83 6.24 -0.36
CA MET A 5 13.45 5.96 1.02
C MET A 5 12.75 4.61 1.10
N SER A 6 12.83 3.97 2.25
CA SER A 6 11.99 2.80 2.53
C SER A 6 10.55 3.24 2.78
N LEU A 7 9.59 2.38 2.42
CA LEU A 7 8.17 2.65 2.64
C LEU A 7 7.85 2.90 4.13
N LYS A 8 8.51 2.15 5.01
CA LYS A 8 8.37 2.30 6.47
C LYS A 8 8.82 3.69 6.96
N ALA A 9 9.89 4.23 6.39
CA ALA A 9 10.34 5.60 6.70
C ALA A 9 9.37 6.65 6.12
N GLY A 10 8.75 6.38 4.97
CA GLY A 10 7.71 7.24 4.40
C GLY A 10 6.43 7.35 5.26
N GLY A 11 6.18 6.38 6.14
CA GLY A 11 5.05 6.39 7.07
C GLY A 11 5.17 7.41 8.21
N ILE A 12 6.37 7.89 8.55
CA ILE A 12 6.60 8.74 9.73
C ILE A 12 6.85 10.21 9.36
N GLY A 13 6.14 11.14 10.01
CA GLY A 13 6.51 12.55 10.29
C GLY A 13 6.99 13.52 9.18
N LEU A 14 7.30 13.07 7.97
CA LEU A 14 7.99 13.86 6.95
C LEU A 14 7.01 14.70 6.11
N ASN A 15 7.48 15.85 5.62
CA ASN A 15 6.76 16.67 4.65
C ASN A 15 7.53 16.67 3.33
N LEU A 16 6.94 16.09 2.28
CA LEU A 16 7.60 15.82 1.01
C LEU A 16 6.90 16.54 -0.15
N THR A 17 6.26 17.68 0.10
CA THR A 17 5.53 18.49 -0.88
C THR A 17 6.39 19.02 -2.04
N ALA A 18 7.71 18.95 -1.93
CA ALA A 18 8.61 19.26 -3.05
C ALA A 18 8.57 18.18 -4.17
N ALA A 19 8.22 16.94 -3.83
CA ALA A 19 8.06 15.87 -4.80
C ALA A 19 6.64 15.92 -5.43
N SER A 20 6.50 15.42 -6.65
CA SER A 20 5.20 15.27 -7.32
C SER A 20 5.06 13.94 -8.07
N ASN A 21 6.12 13.14 -8.11
CA ASN A 21 6.12 11.81 -8.71
C ASN A 21 6.56 10.80 -7.66
N ILE A 22 5.80 9.73 -7.51
CA ILE A 22 6.05 8.64 -6.59
C ILE A 22 6.15 7.36 -7.39
N PHE A 23 7.21 6.60 -7.14
CA PHE A 23 7.44 5.30 -7.73
C PHE A 23 7.53 4.27 -6.60
N LEU A 24 6.53 3.43 -6.48
CA LEU A 24 6.48 2.31 -5.55
C LEU A 24 7.09 1.10 -6.24
N MET A 25 8.24 0.65 -5.74
CA MET A 25 9.03 -0.43 -6.34
C MET A 25 8.49 -1.81 -5.99
N ASP A 26 7.97 -1.93 -4.78
CA ASP A 26 7.44 -3.16 -4.21
C ASP A 26 6.08 -2.87 -3.57
N PRO A 27 5.08 -3.74 -3.78
CA PRO A 27 3.81 -3.64 -3.06
C PRO A 27 4.00 -4.00 -1.57
N TRP A 28 3.13 -3.49 -0.70
CA TRP A 28 3.11 -3.82 0.72
C TRP A 28 1.80 -4.51 1.14
N TRP A 29 1.86 -5.54 1.98
CA TRP A 29 0.70 -6.34 2.39
C TRP A 29 -0.43 -5.55 3.08
N ASN A 30 -0.12 -4.38 3.64
CA ASN A 30 -1.08 -3.43 4.21
C ASN A 30 -1.15 -2.16 3.34
N PRO A 31 -2.23 -1.95 2.56
CA PRO A 31 -2.34 -0.83 1.63
C PRO A 31 -2.34 0.54 2.35
N ALA A 32 -2.77 0.60 3.61
CA ALA A 32 -2.81 1.83 4.37
C ALA A 32 -1.40 2.43 4.61
N VAL A 33 -0.36 1.59 4.65
CA VAL A 33 1.03 2.05 4.83
C VAL A 33 1.50 2.78 3.58
N GLU A 34 1.19 2.26 2.38
CA GLU A 34 1.49 2.94 1.12
C GLU A 34 0.75 4.26 0.99
N GLU A 35 -0.54 4.25 1.31
CA GLU A 35 -1.38 5.43 1.26
C GLU A 35 -0.86 6.53 2.20
N GLN A 36 -0.47 6.16 3.43
CA GLN A 36 0.13 7.10 4.38
C GLN A 36 1.43 7.72 3.85
N ALA A 37 2.26 6.94 3.17
CA ALA A 37 3.49 7.44 2.54
C ALA A 37 3.18 8.42 1.39
N VAL A 38 2.19 8.12 0.54
CA VAL A 38 1.73 9.01 -0.54
C VAL A 38 1.20 10.34 0.02
N MET A 39 0.48 10.29 1.15
CA MET A 39 -0.06 11.47 1.83
C MET A 39 1.00 12.43 2.39
N ARG A 40 2.28 12.02 2.43
CA ARG A 40 3.39 12.94 2.76
C ARG A 40 3.72 13.89 1.61
N ILE A 41 3.39 13.51 0.39
CA ILE A 41 3.63 14.27 -0.84
C ILE A 41 2.34 14.96 -1.29
N HIS A 42 1.21 14.23 -1.23
CA HIS A 42 -0.12 14.77 -1.44
C HIS A 42 -0.64 15.43 -0.16
N ARG A 43 -0.10 16.61 0.14
CA ARG A 43 -0.40 17.38 1.36
C ARG A 43 -0.72 18.83 1.06
N ILE A 44 -1.36 19.52 2.01
CA ILE A 44 -1.62 20.96 1.96
C ILE A 44 -0.32 21.71 1.62
N GLY A 45 -0.37 22.58 0.60
CA GLY A 45 0.78 23.30 0.07
C GLY A 45 1.39 22.70 -1.20
N GLN A 46 0.96 21.50 -1.59
CA GLN A 46 1.29 20.93 -2.90
C GLN A 46 0.57 21.70 -4.01
N LYS A 47 1.33 22.18 -5.00
CA LYS A 47 0.80 22.94 -6.15
C LYS A 47 0.80 22.14 -7.45
N ARG A 48 1.48 21.00 -7.47
CA ARG A 48 1.63 20.14 -8.65
C ARG A 48 0.79 18.89 -8.50
N THR A 49 0.26 18.37 -9.60
CA THR A 49 -0.44 17.08 -9.60
C THR A 49 0.51 15.98 -9.14
N VAL A 50 0.11 15.23 -8.12
CA VAL A 50 0.88 14.10 -7.60
C VAL A 50 0.54 12.86 -8.41
N SER A 51 1.53 12.29 -9.08
CA SER A 51 1.41 11.05 -9.85
C SER A 51 2.03 9.88 -9.08
N VAL A 52 1.26 8.83 -8.86
CA VAL A 52 1.71 7.60 -8.19
C VAL A 52 1.79 6.47 -9.23
N ARG A 53 2.97 5.86 -9.35
CA ARG A 53 3.19 4.68 -10.18
C ARG A 53 3.58 3.51 -9.28
N ARG A 54 2.86 2.40 -9.42
CA ARG A 54 3.19 1.12 -8.77
C ARG A 54 3.76 0.19 -9.82
N PHE A 55 4.91 -0.39 -9.52
CA PHE A 55 5.47 -1.48 -10.30
C PHE A 55 5.04 -2.80 -9.67
N ILE A 56 4.45 -3.67 -10.48
CA ILE A 56 4.00 -5.01 -10.09
C ILE A 56 4.49 -5.97 -11.16
N VAL A 57 5.22 -7.00 -10.75
CA VAL A 57 5.70 -8.05 -11.66
C VAL A 57 4.60 -9.09 -11.87
N LYS A 58 4.23 -9.30 -13.14
CA LYS A 58 3.22 -10.30 -13.55
C LYS A 58 3.65 -11.72 -13.22
N ASP A 59 2.69 -12.60 -12.97
CA ASP A 59 2.93 -14.02 -12.68
C ASP A 59 3.82 -14.25 -11.45
N THR A 60 3.82 -13.30 -10.50
CA THR A 60 4.57 -13.39 -9.24
C THR A 60 3.69 -13.22 -8.01
N VAL A 61 4.30 -13.38 -6.84
CA VAL A 61 3.67 -13.13 -5.53
C VAL A 61 3.17 -11.69 -5.40
N GLU A 62 3.75 -10.72 -6.12
CA GLU A 62 3.33 -9.31 -6.09
C GLU A 62 1.91 -9.12 -6.63
N GLU A 63 1.58 -9.78 -7.75
CA GLU A 63 0.23 -9.73 -8.34
C GLU A 63 -0.81 -10.37 -7.41
N ARG A 64 -0.46 -11.49 -6.78
CA ARG A 64 -1.33 -12.14 -5.79
C ARG A 64 -1.53 -11.27 -4.56
N MET A 65 -0.50 -10.58 -4.12
CA MET A 65 -0.62 -9.66 -2.99
C MET A 65 -1.57 -8.50 -3.32
N GLN A 66 -1.55 -7.99 -4.56
CA GLN A 66 -2.52 -7.00 -5.00
C GLN A 66 -3.97 -7.52 -4.90
N GLN A 67 -4.21 -8.79 -5.25
CA GLN A 67 -5.53 -9.42 -5.09
C GLN A 67 -5.93 -9.53 -3.60
N VAL A 68 -4.99 -9.89 -2.73
CA VAL A 68 -5.22 -9.94 -1.28
C VAL A 68 -5.55 -8.55 -0.72
N GLN A 69 -4.85 -7.49 -1.15
CA GLN A 69 -5.17 -6.12 -0.75
C GLN A 69 -6.59 -5.71 -1.17
N ALA A 70 -6.99 -5.99 -2.41
CA ALA A 70 -8.32 -5.69 -2.91
C ALA A 70 -9.42 -6.41 -2.10
N ARG A 71 -9.17 -7.68 -1.75
CA ARG A 71 -10.08 -8.46 -0.90
C ARG A 71 -10.21 -7.87 0.50
N LYS A 72 -9.10 -7.44 1.12
CA LYS A 72 -9.13 -6.74 2.42
C LYS A 72 -9.97 -5.48 2.37
N GLN A 73 -9.79 -4.67 1.33
CA GLN A 73 -10.48 -3.40 1.20
C GLN A 73 -12.00 -3.57 1.08
N CYS A 74 -12.45 -4.60 0.36
CA CYS A 74 -13.88 -4.95 0.26
C CYS A 74 -14.49 -5.45 1.59
N LYS A 75 -13.68 -6.10 2.45
CA LYS A 75 -14.17 -6.72 3.69
C LYS A 75 -14.19 -5.80 4.90
N ILE A 76 -13.41 -4.71 4.90
CA ILE A 76 -13.36 -3.74 6.01
C ILE A 76 -14.72 -3.04 6.24
N GLU A 77 -15.65 -3.13 5.29
CA GLU A 77 -17.03 -2.63 5.43
C GLU A 77 -17.91 -3.48 6.38
N GLY A 78 -17.46 -4.68 6.79
CA GLY A 78 -18.17 -5.56 7.71
C GLY A 78 -17.55 -5.59 9.12
N ALA A 79 -18.38 -5.53 10.17
CA ALA A 79 -17.93 -5.81 11.53
C ALA A 79 -17.67 -7.32 11.67
N LEU A 80 -16.39 -7.71 11.76
CA LEU A 80 -15.96 -9.11 11.89
C LEU A 80 -15.81 -9.50 13.37
N THR A 81 -16.16 -10.74 13.69
CA THR A 81 -15.86 -11.38 14.98
C THR A 81 -14.44 -11.95 15.02
N ASP A 82 -13.87 -12.15 16.21
CA ASP A 82 -12.50 -12.68 16.37
C ASP A 82 -12.24 -14.04 15.68
N GLY A 83 -13.28 -14.88 15.56
CA GLY A 83 -13.19 -16.17 14.86
C GLY A 83 -13.09 -16.03 13.34
N GLU A 84 -13.79 -15.06 12.77
CA GLU A 84 -13.75 -14.75 11.33
C GLU A 84 -12.41 -14.14 10.94
N VAL A 85 -11.84 -13.26 11.79
CA VAL A 85 -10.51 -12.66 11.58
C VAL A 85 -9.41 -13.72 11.48
N ARG A 86 -9.46 -14.76 12.32
CA ARG A 86 -8.49 -15.86 12.27
C ARG A 86 -8.58 -16.66 10.98
N THR A 87 -9.80 -16.96 10.54
CA THR A 87 -10.06 -17.73 9.32
C THR A 87 -9.57 -16.96 8.10
N ASP A 88 -9.88 -15.66 8.03
CA ASP A 88 -9.46 -14.78 6.95
C ASP A 88 -7.93 -14.70 6.85
N ARG A 89 -7.22 -14.60 7.97
CA ARG A 89 -5.76 -14.57 7.98
C ARG A 89 -5.15 -15.83 7.36
N ILE A 90 -5.74 -17.01 7.62
CA ILE A 90 -5.27 -18.28 7.05
C ILE A 90 -5.54 -18.32 5.55
N GLU A 91 -6.70 -17.83 5.10
CA GLU A 91 -7.02 -17.76 3.68
C GLU A 91 -6.10 -16.82 2.90
N GLU A 92 -5.75 -15.66 3.47
CA GLU A 92 -4.80 -14.72 2.87
C GLU A 92 -3.43 -15.37 2.64
N GLN A 93 -2.93 -16.12 3.62
CA GLN A 93 -1.66 -16.83 3.49
C GLN A 93 -1.73 -17.90 2.39
N LYS A 94 -2.85 -18.62 2.28
CA LYS A 94 -3.07 -19.58 1.20
C LYS A 94 -3.10 -18.91 -0.17
N MET A 95 -3.71 -17.74 -0.30
CA MET A 95 -3.76 -16.98 -1.56
C MET A 95 -2.38 -16.49 -1.99
N LEU A 96 -1.54 -16.08 -1.04
CA LEU A 96 -0.21 -15.55 -1.32
C LEU A 96 0.74 -16.62 -1.87
N PHE A 97 0.72 -17.82 -1.27
CA PHE A 97 1.67 -18.90 -1.54
C PHE A 97 1.11 -20.07 -2.36
N ARG A 98 -0.02 -19.87 -3.06
CA ARG A 98 -0.66 -20.94 -3.83
C ARG A 98 0.10 -21.34 -5.10
#